data_AF-A0A7Z0THA9-F1
#
_entry.id   AF-A0A7Z0THA9-F1
#
_cell.length_a   1.000
_cell.length_b   1.000
_cell.length_c   1.000
_cell.angle_alpha   90.00
_cell.angle_beta   90.00
_cell.angle_gamma   90.00
#
_symmetry.space_group_name_H-M   'P 1'
#
loop_
_entity.id
_entity.type
_entity.pdbx_description
1 polymer ?
#
loop_
_entity_poly.entity_id
_entity_poly.type
_entity_poly.pdbx_seq_one_letter_code
_entity_poly.pdbx_strand_id
1 'polypeptide(L)'
;MRPDQEAAVTASLDRVKMSPQDQQRLLTQLGKGDYGAGVAEHIARGTFENSPGYLDLLKQVKQKGMMPAVHQALEFATELKKHGADGVAFEYKNPGSNLDLDVLVKRDGEIRTPDDVTYGCQLKDVQNEHGISSAARKIASKQLAGEISGPKVAILDVQDTIGALTEKTLADLEFYAGKTGATFEVRFRDGSITVPPNGQIYP
;
A
#
# COMPACT_ATOMS: atom_id res chain seq x y z
N MET A 1 17.70 3.16 8.60
CA MET A 1 18.53 2.85 7.43
C MET A 1 19.92 2.55 7.93
N ARG A 2 20.56 1.53 7.36
CA ARG A 2 21.93 1.18 7.70
C ARG A 2 22.91 2.10 6.93
N PRO A 3 24.08 2.45 7.48
CA PRO A 3 25.03 3.36 6.81
C PRO A 3 25.45 2.90 5.40
N ASP A 4 25.54 1.60 5.15
CA ASP A 4 25.88 1.00 3.86
C ASP A 4 24.82 1.22 2.77
N GLN A 5 23.59 1.59 3.13
CA GLN A 5 22.49 1.81 2.19
C GLN A 5 22.48 3.24 1.62
N GLU A 6 23.09 4.22 2.31
CA GLU A 6 22.91 5.65 2.01
C GLU A 6 23.32 6.04 0.58
N ALA A 7 24.47 5.55 0.11
CA ALA A 7 24.96 5.86 -1.23
C ALA A 7 24.03 5.33 -2.34
N ALA A 8 23.54 4.10 -2.17
CA ALA A 8 22.63 3.47 -3.13
C ALA A 8 21.26 4.16 -3.15
N VAL A 9 20.74 4.51 -1.96
CA VAL A 9 19.50 5.30 -1.83
C VAL A 9 19.67 6.65 -2.52
N THR A 10 20.73 7.40 -2.22
CA THR A 10 21.00 8.72 -2.82
C THR A 10 21.04 8.64 -4.35
N ALA A 11 21.77 7.66 -4.90
CA ALA A 11 21.83 7.46 -6.35
C ALA A 11 20.45 7.15 -6.97
N SER A 12 19.57 6.42 -6.28
CA SER A 12 18.18 6.20 -6.74
C SER A 12 17.36 7.48 -6.69
N LEU A 13 17.48 8.27 -5.61
CA LEU A 13 16.78 9.54 -5.47
C LEU A 13 17.15 10.56 -6.55
N ASP A 14 18.40 10.55 -7.00
CA ASP A 14 18.87 11.36 -8.13
C ASP A 14 18.20 10.93 -9.45
N ARG A 15 18.08 9.62 -9.69
CA ARG A 15 17.42 9.09 -10.91
C ARG A 15 15.95 9.48 -10.99
N VAL A 16 15.24 9.47 -9.85
CA VAL A 16 13.84 9.94 -9.77
C VAL A 16 13.73 11.46 -9.64
N LYS A 17 14.85 12.19 -9.76
CA LYS A 17 14.92 13.66 -9.76
C LYS A 17 14.34 14.31 -8.51
N MET A 18 14.51 13.69 -7.36
CA MET A 18 14.14 14.31 -6.08
C MET A 18 15.05 15.51 -5.80
N SER A 19 14.50 16.63 -5.31
CA SER A 19 15.29 17.83 -4.99
C SER A 19 16.28 17.57 -3.85
N PRO A 20 17.47 18.21 -3.84
CA PRO A 20 18.47 17.97 -2.80
C PRO A 20 17.94 18.20 -1.37
N GLN A 21 17.08 19.20 -1.19
CA GLN A 21 16.43 19.48 0.09
C GLN A 21 15.53 18.31 0.54
N ASP A 22 14.76 17.75 -0.40
CA ASP A 22 13.89 16.61 -0.11
C ASP A 22 14.67 15.33 0.14
N GLN A 23 15.75 15.11 -0.61
CA GLN A 23 16.66 13.98 -0.40
C GLN A 23 17.23 13.99 1.02
N GLN A 24 17.80 15.11 1.46
CA GLN A 24 18.38 15.22 2.81
C GLN A 24 17.35 14.91 3.90
N ARG A 25 16.12 15.42 3.74
CA ARG A 25 15.03 15.16 4.70
C ARG A 25 14.60 13.70 4.68
N LEU A 26 14.51 13.09 3.50
CA LEU A 26 14.17 11.68 3.35
C LEU A 26 15.23 10.79 4.00
N LEU A 27 16.52 10.99 3.69
CA LEU A 27 17.64 10.25 4.28
C LEU A 27 17.65 10.35 5.82
N THR A 28 17.43 11.56 6.34
CA THR A 28 17.31 11.80 7.78
C THR A 28 16.16 11.01 8.41
N GLN A 29 15.02 10.90 7.72
CA GLN A 29 13.88 10.14 8.23
C GLN A 29 14.07 8.63 8.08
N LEU A 30 14.70 8.16 7.00
CA LEU A 30 15.06 6.75 6.86
C LEU A 30 16.02 6.30 7.96
N GLY A 31 16.85 7.20 8.48
CA GLY A 31 17.69 6.95 9.67
C GLY A 31 16.90 6.74 10.98
N LYS A 32 15.59 6.98 10.99
CA LYS A 32 14.74 6.94 12.19
C LYS A 32 13.77 5.76 12.14
N GLY A 33 13.66 5.05 13.26
CA GLY A 33 12.63 4.02 13.48
C GLY A 33 12.86 2.72 12.72
N ASP A 34 11.94 1.77 12.94
CA ASP A 34 12.13 0.36 12.62
C ASP A 34 12.00 0.06 11.11
N TYR A 35 11.16 0.82 10.41
CA TYR A 35 10.88 0.60 8.98
C TYR A 35 11.92 1.22 8.03
N GLY A 36 12.77 2.13 8.53
CA GLY A 36 13.63 2.93 7.67
C GLY A 36 14.69 2.12 6.90
N ALA A 37 15.12 0.96 7.43
CA ALA A 37 16.04 0.07 6.72
C ALA A 37 15.36 -0.72 5.58
N GLY A 38 14.10 -1.13 5.78
CA GLY A 38 13.30 -1.79 4.74
C GLY A 38 12.94 -0.85 3.60
N VAL A 39 12.48 0.37 3.91
CA VAL A 39 12.20 1.38 2.88
C VAL A 39 13.47 1.73 2.08
N ALA A 40 14.61 1.89 2.77
CA ALA A 40 15.89 2.15 2.11
C ALA A 40 16.31 1.02 1.15
N GLU A 41 16.05 -0.24 1.52
CA GLU A 41 16.34 -1.40 0.67
C GLU A 41 15.55 -1.36 -0.64
N HIS A 42 14.25 -1.06 -0.58
CA HIS A 42 13.40 -0.92 -1.77
C HIS A 42 13.85 0.24 -2.67
N ILE A 43 14.19 1.39 -2.08
CA ILE A 43 14.69 2.54 -2.84
C ILE A 43 16.02 2.18 -3.51
N ALA A 44 16.97 1.59 -2.78
CA ALA A 44 18.28 1.22 -3.30
C ALA A 44 18.20 0.24 -4.48
N ARG A 45 17.22 -0.67 -4.49
CA ARG A 45 17.00 -1.61 -5.60
C ARG A 45 16.51 -0.95 -6.88
N GLY A 46 15.87 0.21 -6.79
CA GLY A 46 15.40 0.98 -7.94
C GLY A 46 14.27 0.34 -8.75
N THR A 47 13.61 -0.70 -8.22
CA THR A 47 12.58 -1.48 -8.95
C THR A 47 11.43 -0.62 -9.48
N PHE A 48 11.08 0.44 -8.75
CA PHE A 48 9.91 1.28 -9.04
C PHE A 48 10.26 2.68 -9.54
N GLU A 49 11.50 2.96 -9.92
CA GLU A 49 11.95 4.31 -10.29
C GLU A 49 11.15 4.97 -11.42
N ASN A 50 10.59 4.15 -12.32
CA ASN A 50 9.76 4.60 -13.43
C ASN A 50 8.27 4.35 -13.22
N SER A 51 7.86 3.84 -12.05
CA SER A 51 6.46 3.59 -11.73
C SER A 51 5.73 4.93 -11.47
N PRO A 52 4.55 5.16 -12.08
CA PRO A 52 3.73 6.31 -11.76
C PRO A 52 3.45 6.42 -10.26
N GLY A 53 3.46 7.65 -9.73
CA GLY A 53 3.23 7.94 -8.31
C GLY A 53 4.38 7.59 -7.36
N TYR A 54 5.43 6.89 -7.82
CA TYR A 54 6.54 6.48 -6.95
C TYR A 54 7.24 7.67 -6.27
N LEU A 55 7.54 8.74 -7.03
CA LEU A 55 8.15 9.93 -6.45
C LEU A 55 7.28 10.59 -5.37
N ASP A 56 5.95 10.58 -5.55
CA ASP A 56 5.03 11.16 -4.58
C ASP A 56 4.90 10.27 -3.33
N LEU A 57 4.92 8.95 -3.48
CA LEU A 57 5.06 8.01 -2.36
C LEU A 57 6.34 8.29 -1.56
N LEU A 58 7.49 8.44 -2.23
CA LEU A 58 8.75 8.75 -1.54
C LEU A 58 8.71 10.08 -0.76
N LYS A 59 7.99 11.09 -1.27
CA LYS A 59 7.82 12.35 -0.53
C LYS A 59 7.06 12.15 0.78
N GLN A 60 6.23 11.10 0.91
CA GLN A 60 5.51 10.81 2.15
C GLN A 60 6.43 10.32 3.27
N VAL A 61 7.61 9.74 2.97
CA VAL A 61 8.61 9.34 3.99
C VAL A 61 8.96 10.49 4.94
N LYS A 62 8.91 11.73 4.44
CA LYS A 62 9.22 12.93 5.22
C LYS A 62 8.10 13.35 6.17
N GLN A 63 6.90 12.78 6.02
CA GLN A 63 5.71 13.14 6.78
C GLN A 63 5.61 12.30 8.06
N LYS A 64 5.13 12.92 9.15
CA LYS A 64 5.03 12.25 10.44
C LYS A 64 4.04 11.08 10.36
N GLY A 65 4.50 9.89 10.75
CA GLY A 65 3.67 8.68 10.83
C GLY A 65 3.46 7.94 9.51
N MET A 66 4.04 8.41 8.40
CA MET A 66 3.84 7.80 7.08
C MET A 66 4.87 6.71 6.73
N MET A 67 5.96 6.56 7.49
CA MET A 67 6.99 5.54 7.23
C MET A 67 6.41 4.11 7.15
N PRO A 68 5.53 3.67 8.08
CA PRO A 68 4.93 2.33 7.98
C PRO A 68 4.08 2.16 6.71
N ALA A 69 3.29 3.17 6.34
CA ALA A 69 2.47 3.14 5.12
C ALA A 69 3.31 3.05 3.85
N VAL A 70 4.40 3.83 3.77
CA VAL A 70 5.34 3.75 2.64
C VAL A 70 6.01 2.38 2.58
N HIS A 71 6.43 1.83 3.72
CA HIS A 71 7.01 0.50 3.79
C HIS A 71 6.03 -0.57 3.28
N GLN A 72 4.78 -0.55 3.76
CA GLN A 72 3.73 -1.48 3.36
C GLN A 72 3.45 -1.38 1.85
N ALA A 73 3.39 -0.17 1.29
CA ALA A 73 3.19 0.04 -0.14
C ALA A 73 4.32 -0.56 -0.99
N LEU A 74 5.58 -0.37 -0.57
CA LEU A 74 6.74 -0.92 -1.29
C LEU A 74 6.86 -2.44 -1.18
N GLU A 75 6.60 -3.00 0.01
CA GLU A 75 6.53 -4.45 0.21
C GLU A 75 5.45 -5.07 -0.67
N PHE A 76 4.23 -4.54 -0.62
CA PHE A 76 3.13 -5.10 -1.39
C PHE A 76 3.31 -4.93 -2.90
N ALA A 77 3.82 -3.78 -3.37
CA ALA A 77 4.20 -3.60 -4.76
C ALA A 77 5.27 -4.61 -5.22
N THR A 78 6.19 -4.97 -4.33
CA THR A 78 7.21 -6.00 -4.58
C THR A 78 6.59 -7.39 -4.64
N GLU A 79 5.62 -7.71 -3.78
CA GLU A 79 4.83 -8.94 -3.88
C GLU A 79 4.10 -9.03 -5.21
N LEU A 80 3.39 -7.98 -5.63
CA LEU A 80 2.72 -7.94 -6.94
C LEU A 80 3.69 -8.25 -8.09
N LYS A 81 4.87 -7.64 -8.10
CA LYS A 81 5.92 -7.92 -9.10
C LYS A 81 6.39 -9.38 -9.06
N LYS A 82 6.58 -9.97 -7.87
CA LYS A 82 6.93 -11.39 -7.72
C LYS A 82 5.84 -12.33 -8.24
N HIS A 83 4.57 -11.90 -8.16
CA HIS A 83 3.42 -12.60 -8.72
C HIS A 83 3.21 -12.32 -10.22
N GLY A 84 4.12 -11.61 -10.88
CA GLY A 84 4.08 -11.39 -12.33
C GLY A 84 3.30 -10.15 -12.76
N ALA A 85 2.91 -9.28 -11.83
CA ALA A 85 2.24 -8.04 -12.18
C ALA A 85 3.20 -7.05 -12.86
N ASP A 86 2.84 -6.65 -14.08
CA ASP A 86 3.47 -5.55 -14.80
C ASP A 86 2.60 -4.30 -14.78
N GLY A 87 3.24 -3.12 -14.85
CA GLY A 87 2.50 -1.85 -14.75
C GLY A 87 2.12 -1.45 -13.33
N VAL A 88 2.89 -1.84 -12.31
CA VAL A 88 2.69 -1.38 -10.93
C VAL A 88 2.87 0.14 -10.83
N ALA A 89 1.92 0.79 -10.17
CA ALA A 89 1.89 2.22 -9.87
C ALA A 89 1.43 2.46 -8.43
N PHE A 90 1.64 3.68 -7.96
CA PHE A 90 1.31 4.12 -6.60
C PHE A 90 0.38 5.33 -6.63
N GLU A 91 -0.37 5.52 -5.55
CA GLU A 91 -1.13 6.75 -5.27
C GLU A 91 -2.05 7.18 -6.43
N TYR A 92 -3.23 6.57 -6.51
CA TYR A 92 -4.28 7.01 -7.42
C TYR A 92 -5.52 7.45 -6.66
N LYS A 93 -6.02 8.65 -6.97
CA LYS A 93 -7.20 9.21 -6.33
C LYS A 93 -8.20 9.68 -7.38
N ASN A 94 -9.43 9.20 -7.25
CA ASN A 94 -10.58 9.74 -7.95
C ASN A 94 -11.66 10.10 -6.91
N PRO A 95 -11.65 11.35 -6.40
CA PRO A 95 -12.59 11.78 -5.36
C PRO A 95 -14.04 11.76 -5.82
N GLY A 96 -14.29 11.87 -7.14
CA GLY A 96 -15.65 11.82 -7.70
C GLY A 96 -16.33 10.47 -7.50
N SER A 97 -15.55 9.40 -7.33
CA SER A 97 -16.05 8.04 -7.09
C SER A 97 -15.66 7.47 -5.72
N ASN A 98 -15.09 8.28 -4.81
CA ASN A 98 -14.53 7.80 -3.54
C ASN A 98 -13.55 6.63 -3.75
N LEU A 99 -12.64 6.79 -4.73
CA LEU A 99 -11.59 5.84 -5.05
C LEU A 99 -10.24 6.44 -4.64
N ASP A 100 -9.50 5.71 -3.81
CA ASP A 100 -8.18 6.03 -3.26
C ASP A 100 -7.42 4.70 -3.20
N LEU A 101 -6.31 4.61 -3.95
CA LEU A 101 -5.50 3.40 -4.09
C LEU A 101 -4.06 3.74 -3.73
N ASP A 102 -3.50 3.04 -2.75
CA ASP A 102 -2.10 3.22 -2.36
C ASP A 102 -1.18 2.53 -3.38
N VAL A 103 -1.59 1.34 -3.86
CA VAL A 103 -0.88 0.54 -4.86
C VAL A 103 -1.88 0.02 -5.89
N LEU A 104 -1.50 0.01 -7.16
CA LEU A 104 -2.36 -0.48 -8.22
C LEU A 104 -1.56 -1.08 -9.38
N VAL A 105 -2.26 -1.79 -10.25
CA VAL A 105 -1.76 -2.25 -11.54
C VAL A 105 -2.60 -1.63 -12.63
N LYS A 106 -1.94 -1.04 -13.62
CA LYS A 106 -2.59 -0.41 -14.78
C LYS A 106 -2.31 -1.18 -16.05
N ARG A 107 -3.18 -1.01 -17.05
CA ARG A 107 -2.85 -1.36 -18.43
C ARG A 107 -1.69 -0.51 -18.94
N ASP A 108 -1.17 -0.88 -20.10
CA ASP A 108 -0.16 -0.09 -20.80
C ASP A 108 -0.62 1.35 -21.06
N GLY A 109 0.30 2.30 -20.94
CA GLY A 109 0.01 3.73 -21.07
C GLY A 109 -0.26 4.46 -19.74
N GLU A 110 -0.90 5.62 -19.83
CA GLU A 110 -1.23 6.47 -18.67
C GLU A 110 -2.58 6.09 -18.06
N ILE A 111 -2.75 6.31 -16.76
CA ILE A 111 -4.06 6.18 -16.10
C ILE A 111 -4.87 7.44 -16.39
N ARG A 112 -5.90 7.34 -17.22
CA ARG A 112 -6.79 8.45 -17.59
C ARG A 112 -8.16 8.30 -16.96
N THR A 113 -8.61 7.06 -16.82
CA THR A 113 -9.87 6.70 -16.16
C THR A 113 -9.65 5.55 -15.18
N PRO A 114 -10.59 5.31 -14.25
CA PRO A 114 -10.55 4.12 -13.39
C PRO A 114 -10.51 2.79 -14.17
N ASP A 115 -11.01 2.78 -15.40
CA ASP A 115 -11.00 1.58 -16.25
C ASP A 115 -9.59 1.21 -16.73
N ASP A 116 -8.63 2.12 -16.67
CA ASP A 116 -7.23 1.81 -16.98
C ASP A 116 -6.55 1.02 -15.85
N VAL A 117 -7.20 0.92 -14.68
CA VAL A 117 -6.74 0.15 -13.52
C VAL A 117 -7.29 -1.27 -13.59
N THR A 118 -6.39 -2.25 -13.70
CA THR A 118 -6.71 -3.69 -13.76
C THR A 118 -6.66 -4.39 -12.41
N TYR A 119 -6.07 -3.74 -11.41
CA TYR A 119 -6.03 -4.21 -10.02
C TYR A 119 -5.80 -2.99 -9.12
N GLY A 120 -6.50 -2.88 -8.00
CA GLY A 120 -6.35 -1.76 -7.07
C GLY A 120 -6.28 -2.22 -5.62
N CYS A 121 -5.39 -1.63 -4.84
CA CYS A 121 -5.19 -1.97 -3.44
C CYS A 121 -5.18 -0.75 -2.53
N GLN A 122 -5.90 -0.85 -1.41
CA GLN A 122 -5.78 0.07 -0.29
C GLN A 122 -5.15 -0.66 0.90
N LEU A 123 -4.14 -0.03 1.50
CA LEU A 123 -3.37 -0.54 2.61
C LEU A 123 -3.72 0.22 3.89
N LYS A 124 -3.73 -0.48 5.03
CA LYS A 124 -3.83 0.11 6.37
C LYS A 124 -2.96 -0.64 7.35
N ASP A 125 -2.27 0.12 8.21
CA ASP A 125 -1.76 -0.36 9.49
C ASP A 125 -2.83 -0.17 10.57
N VAL A 126 -3.11 -1.23 11.31
CA VAL A 126 -4.16 -1.30 12.33
C VAL A 126 -3.53 -1.77 13.64
N GLN A 127 -3.67 -0.96 14.69
CA GLN A 127 -2.94 -1.20 15.93
C GLN A 127 -3.43 -2.41 16.75
N ASN A 128 -4.69 -2.83 16.57
CA ASN A 128 -5.30 -3.98 17.25
C ASN A 128 -6.64 -4.34 16.60
N GLU A 129 -7.25 -5.45 17.03
CA GLU A 129 -8.54 -5.92 16.50
C GLU A 129 -9.63 -4.85 16.50
N HIS A 130 -9.74 -4.02 17.55
CA HIS A 130 -10.79 -3.01 17.66
C HIS A 130 -10.72 -1.94 16.56
N GLY A 131 -9.57 -1.79 15.91
CA GLY A 131 -9.37 -0.88 14.79
C GLY A 131 -9.88 -1.42 13.45
N ILE A 132 -10.09 -2.74 13.32
CA ILE A 132 -10.37 -3.41 12.05
C ILE A 132 -11.69 -2.93 11.44
N SER A 133 -12.80 -3.00 12.18
CA SER A 133 -14.12 -2.55 11.67
C SER A 133 -14.12 -1.09 11.25
N SER A 134 -13.38 -0.23 11.98
CA SER A 134 -13.24 1.19 11.64
C SER A 134 -12.44 1.40 10.35
N ALA A 135 -11.36 0.64 10.16
CA ALA A 135 -10.58 0.65 8.93
C ALA A 135 -11.42 0.16 7.74
N ALA A 136 -12.09 -0.99 7.88
CA ALA A 136 -12.95 -1.57 6.84
C ALA A 136 -14.08 -0.63 6.44
N ARG A 137 -14.75 0.01 7.41
CA ARG A 137 -15.77 1.03 7.13
C ARG A 137 -15.22 2.22 6.34
N LYS A 138 -14.05 2.73 6.71
CA LYS A 138 -13.42 3.87 6.01
C LYS A 138 -13.06 3.49 4.58
N ILE A 139 -12.46 2.33 4.40
CA ILE A 139 -12.14 1.78 3.08
C ILE A 139 -13.41 1.72 2.24
N ALA A 140 -14.47 1.10 2.76
CA ALA A 140 -15.72 0.89 2.03
C ALA A 140 -16.55 2.16 1.75
N SER A 141 -16.29 3.26 2.44
CA SER A 141 -17.05 4.50 2.26
C SER A 141 -16.27 5.61 1.57
N LYS A 142 -14.93 5.56 1.57
CA LYS A 142 -14.08 6.68 1.14
C LYS A 142 -12.97 6.30 0.17
N GLN A 143 -12.64 5.01 0.03
CA GLN A 143 -11.43 4.60 -0.68
C GLN A 143 -11.65 3.53 -1.73
N LEU A 144 -12.51 2.52 -1.50
CA LEU A 144 -12.78 1.45 -2.45
C LEU A 144 -14.26 1.40 -2.87
N ALA A 145 -14.96 2.54 -2.77
CA ALA A 145 -16.36 2.63 -3.18
C ALA A 145 -16.51 2.81 -4.70
N GLY A 146 -15.49 3.33 -5.37
CA GLY A 146 -15.47 3.47 -6.83
C GLY A 146 -15.18 2.15 -7.53
N GLU A 147 -15.61 2.06 -8.79
CA GLU A 147 -15.31 0.91 -9.65
C GLU A 147 -14.00 1.09 -10.43
N ILE A 148 -13.37 -0.04 -10.72
CA ILE A 148 -12.21 -0.21 -11.60
C ILE A 148 -12.45 -1.44 -12.48
N SER A 149 -11.60 -1.68 -13.49
CA SER A 149 -11.81 -2.78 -14.44
C SER A 149 -11.49 -4.18 -13.89
N GLY A 150 -10.97 -4.29 -12.67
CA GLY A 150 -10.54 -5.56 -12.09
C GLY A 150 -10.70 -5.62 -10.57
N PRO A 151 -10.06 -6.60 -9.90
CA PRO A 151 -10.24 -6.82 -8.47
C PRO A 151 -9.74 -5.62 -7.64
N LYS A 152 -10.51 -5.33 -6.58
CA LYS A 152 -10.14 -4.40 -5.51
C LYS A 152 -9.72 -5.20 -4.29
N VAL A 153 -8.63 -4.81 -3.65
CA VAL A 153 -8.10 -5.48 -2.46
C VAL A 153 -7.88 -4.46 -1.35
N ALA A 154 -8.17 -4.86 -0.12
CA ALA A 154 -7.86 -4.12 1.09
C ALA A 154 -6.92 -4.97 1.96
N ILE A 155 -5.74 -4.45 2.30
CA ILE A 155 -4.82 -5.14 3.19
C ILE A 155 -4.76 -4.40 4.52
N LEU A 156 -5.09 -5.12 5.58
CA LEU A 156 -5.03 -4.64 6.94
C LEU A 156 -3.88 -5.37 7.66
N ASP A 157 -2.77 -4.67 7.89
CA ASP A 157 -1.69 -5.17 8.74
C ASP A 157 -2.06 -4.86 10.19
N VAL A 158 -2.44 -5.89 10.94
CA VAL A 158 -2.94 -5.80 12.30
C VAL A 158 -1.84 -6.16 13.28
N GLN A 159 -1.53 -5.24 14.18
CA GLN A 159 -0.52 -5.39 15.24
C GLN A 159 -1.02 -6.26 16.42
N ASP A 160 -1.69 -7.35 16.10
CA ASP A 160 -2.33 -8.29 17.02
C ASP A 160 -2.14 -9.74 16.53
N THR A 161 -2.76 -10.70 17.21
CA THR A 161 -2.81 -12.12 16.81
C THR A 161 -4.16 -12.49 16.22
N ILE A 162 -4.22 -13.51 15.37
CA ILE A 162 -5.49 -14.02 14.80
C ILE A 162 -6.49 -14.36 15.92
N GLY A 163 -6.00 -14.89 17.05
CA GLY A 163 -6.85 -15.24 18.19
C GLY A 163 -7.61 -14.08 18.82
N ALA A 164 -7.23 -12.82 18.53
CA ALA A 164 -7.96 -11.64 18.96
C ALA A 164 -9.23 -11.36 18.15
N LEU A 165 -9.35 -11.96 16.95
CA LEU A 165 -10.46 -11.72 16.03
C LEU A 165 -11.79 -12.17 16.62
N THR A 166 -12.77 -11.26 16.64
CA THR A 166 -14.13 -11.56 17.09
C THR A 166 -15.07 -11.87 15.93
N GLU A 167 -16.14 -12.64 16.18
CA GLU A 167 -17.21 -12.90 15.20
C GLU A 167 -17.84 -11.60 14.67
N LYS A 168 -17.95 -10.58 15.53
CA LYS A 168 -18.47 -9.26 15.14
C LYS A 168 -17.57 -8.59 14.11
N THR A 169 -16.26 -8.58 14.35
CA THR A 169 -15.30 -7.98 13.42
C THR A 169 -15.26 -8.72 12.09
N LEU A 170 -15.39 -10.06 12.13
CA LEU A 170 -15.52 -10.85 10.90
C LEU A 170 -16.80 -10.50 10.12
N ALA A 171 -17.95 -10.40 10.79
CA ALA A 171 -19.20 -10.00 10.15
C ALA A 171 -19.13 -8.57 9.55
N ASP A 172 -18.46 -7.64 10.23
CA ASP A 172 -18.23 -6.29 9.70
C ASP A 172 -17.33 -6.34 8.44
N LEU A 173 -16.26 -7.14 8.45
CA LEU A 173 -15.40 -7.33 7.27
C LEU A 173 -16.18 -7.91 6.10
N GLU A 174 -16.99 -8.95 6.31
CA GLU A 174 -17.84 -9.55 5.28
C GLU A 174 -18.83 -8.54 4.70
N PHE A 175 -19.47 -7.75 5.56
CA PHE A 175 -20.38 -6.69 5.13
C PHE A 175 -19.68 -5.65 4.26
N TYR A 176 -18.48 -5.18 4.66
CA TYR A 176 -17.74 -4.16 3.91
C TYR A 176 -17.06 -4.71 2.64
N ALA A 177 -16.64 -5.97 2.63
CA ALA A 177 -16.21 -6.69 1.44
C ALA A 177 -17.34 -6.77 0.41
N GLY A 178 -18.54 -7.21 0.83
CA GLY A 178 -19.71 -7.26 -0.03
C GLY A 178 -20.13 -5.89 -0.57
N LYS A 179 -20.01 -4.83 0.25
CA LYS A 179 -20.37 -3.46 -0.16
C LYS A 179 -19.45 -2.90 -1.25
N THR A 180 -18.19 -3.27 -1.24
CA THR A 180 -17.17 -2.74 -2.18
C THR A 180 -16.90 -3.67 -3.36
N GLY A 181 -17.26 -4.95 -3.23
CA GLY A 181 -16.75 -5.99 -4.12
C GLY A 181 -15.25 -6.25 -3.95
N ALA A 182 -14.65 -5.81 -2.84
CA ALA A 182 -13.23 -5.98 -2.57
C ALA A 182 -12.93 -7.23 -1.75
N THR A 183 -11.76 -7.82 -1.96
CA THR A 183 -11.19 -8.82 -1.04
C THR A 183 -10.43 -8.12 0.08
N PHE A 184 -10.70 -8.48 1.33
CA PHE A 184 -9.93 -8.04 2.49
C PHE A 184 -8.93 -9.12 2.88
N GLU A 185 -7.64 -8.80 2.85
CA GLU A 185 -6.61 -9.60 3.52
C GLU A 185 -6.29 -8.96 4.86
N VAL A 186 -6.49 -9.71 5.95
CA VAL A 186 -6.19 -9.24 7.30
C VAL A 186 -4.97 -10.02 7.80
N ARG A 187 -3.84 -9.34 7.87
CA ARG A 187 -2.53 -9.91 8.20
C ARG A 187 -2.20 -9.59 9.67
N PHE A 188 -2.21 -10.60 10.50
CA PHE A 188 -1.81 -10.55 11.91
C PHE A 188 -0.35 -10.96 12.05
N ARG A 189 0.19 -10.87 13.28
CA ARG A 189 1.59 -11.26 13.57
C ARG A 189 1.85 -12.76 13.40
N ASP A 190 0.82 -13.58 13.57
CA ASP A 190 0.88 -15.05 13.60
C ASP A 190 0.14 -15.72 12.42
N GLY A 191 -0.32 -14.94 11.44
CA GLY A 191 -0.91 -15.45 10.20
C GLY A 191 -1.84 -14.44 9.54
N SER A 192 -2.62 -14.85 8.55
CA SER A 192 -3.61 -14.00 7.90
C SER A 192 -4.94 -14.72 7.66
N ILE A 193 -5.99 -13.93 7.43
CA ILE A 193 -7.26 -14.39 6.91
C ILE A 193 -7.66 -13.60 5.67
N THR A 194 -8.51 -14.20 4.83
CA THR A 194 -9.04 -13.57 3.62
C THR A 194 -10.56 -13.54 3.68
N VAL A 195 -11.15 -12.38 3.41
CA VAL A 195 -12.59 -12.13 3.45
C VAL A 195 -13.04 -11.49 2.12
N PRO A 196 -13.94 -12.12 1.33
CA PRO A 196 -14.51 -13.44 1.56
C PRO A 196 -13.44 -14.55 1.47
N PRO A 197 -13.69 -15.74 2.04
CA PRO A 197 -12.78 -16.87 1.91
C PRO A 197 -12.47 -17.16 0.43
N ASN A 198 -11.19 -17.40 0.13
CA ASN A 198 -10.67 -17.62 -1.23
C ASN A 198 -10.79 -16.41 -2.19
N GLY A 199 -11.04 -15.21 -1.66
CA GLY A 199 -10.95 -13.99 -2.48
C GLY A 199 -9.56 -13.82 -3.09
N GLN A 200 -9.51 -13.27 -4.29
CA GLN A 200 -8.26 -13.02 -5.00
C GLN A 200 -7.49 -11.85 -4.34
N ILE A 201 -6.22 -12.09 -4.01
CA ILE A 201 -5.30 -11.08 -3.45
C ILE A 201 -4.32 -10.55 -4.51
N TYR A 202 -3.86 -11.41 -5.41
CA TYR A 202 -2.89 -11.04 -6.45
C TYR A 202 -3.54 -11.17 -7.83
N PRO A 203 -3.24 -10.27 -8.79
CA PRO A 203 -3.81 -10.27 -10.14
C PRO A 203 -3.45 -11.51 -10.96
#